data_AF-A0A3M0Y1N7-F1
#
_entry.id   AF-A0A3M0Y1N7-F1
#
_cell.length_a   1.000
_cell.length_b   1.000
_cell.length_c   1.000
_cell.angle_alpha   90.00
_cell.angle_beta   90.00
_cell.angle_gamma   90.00
#
_symmetry.space_group_name_H-M   'P 1'
#
loop_
_entity.id
_entity.type
_entity.pdbx_description
1 polymer ?
#
loop_
_entity_poly.entity_id
_entity_poly.type
_entity_poly.pdbx_seq_one_letter_code
_entity_poly.pdbx_strand_id
1 'polypeptide(L)'
;MSLMLQWKTVCVLTCCASFVAAPGTAAQPLADEIVQAPQLDAQARATLTQYVRQRVTMLESGQTEAVEQARRELIEPFRRQGVRASVAFRLGVSDALAGALERLAQHESDFVAANALLVAGPLATGDGLTALQRGFDDPRPSVRYAAAAGAAALVEALARGDDALPEAQAAQAVSMLGQALAAEPDPVVVDGVVLAMTRVVGAEDAALQFSMLTRMCQAMAGQVQRRRQALDEHAALFERALVRAVSSVRRPFLRLAGSIDRDFALQAAAMSGQALRFALARWESGAVDSSQTQQRLDAYAKAAETVLIIAHGELTRREERALLPAEGALSLEQLRRAVSHWTGPNGVLTGPPYNMDPAEFQ
;
A
#
# COMPACT_ATOMS: atom_id res chain seq x y z
N MET A 1 -60.40 -43.16 0.50
CA MET A 1 -60.77 -41.74 0.44
C MET A 1 -59.79 -41.03 -0.47
N SER A 2 -60.25 -40.80 -1.70
CA SER A 2 -59.51 -40.15 -2.77
C SER A 2 -59.37 -38.65 -2.51
N LEU A 3 -58.20 -38.08 -2.81
CA LEU A 3 -58.06 -36.66 -3.07
C LEU A 3 -57.22 -36.46 -4.33
N MET A 4 -57.92 -36.07 -5.38
CA MET A 4 -57.45 -35.63 -6.69
C MET A 4 -56.58 -34.38 -6.54
N LEU A 5 -55.40 -34.38 -7.17
CA LEU A 5 -54.69 -33.14 -7.51
C LEU A 5 -54.57 -33.03 -9.03
N GLN A 6 -55.33 -32.08 -9.58
CA GLN A 6 -55.36 -31.73 -11.00
C GLN A 6 -54.05 -31.10 -11.45
N TRP A 7 -53.41 -31.71 -12.45
CA TRP A 7 -52.31 -31.12 -13.20
C TRP A 7 -52.87 -30.13 -14.23
N LYS A 8 -52.55 -28.84 -14.08
CA LYS A 8 -52.77 -27.84 -15.13
C LYS A 8 -51.54 -27.77 -16.01
N THR A 9 -51.68 -28.29 -17.22
CA THR A 9 -50.75 -28.18 -18.34
C THR A 9 -50.60 -26.72 -18.75
N VAL A 10 -49.44 -26.12 -18.49
CA VAL A 10 -49.08 -24.78 -18.97
C VAL A 10 -48.28 -24.96 -20.25
N CYS A 11 -48.86 -24.55 -21.39
CA CYS A 11 -48.17 -24.44 -22.66
C CYS A 11 -47.16 -23.29 -22.61
N VAL A 12 -45.87 -23.61 -22.51
CA VAL A 12 -44.77 -22.65 -22.68
C VAL A 12 -44.55 -22.46 -24.19
N LEU A 13 -44.97 -21.31 -24.71
CA LEU A 13 -44.63 -20.85 -26.05
C LEU A 13 -43.18 -20.36 -26.03
N THR A 14 -42.26 -21.22 -26.45
CA THR A 14 -40.83 -20.92 -26.58
C THR A 14 -40.61 -19.99 -27.76
N CYS A 15 -40.60 -18.68 -27.51
CA CYS A 15 -40.21 -17.69 -28.49
C CYS A 15 -38.67 -17.69 -28.60
N CYS A 16 -38.13 -18.34 -29.64
CA CYS A 16 -36.70 -18.30 -29.95
C CYS A 16 -36.29 -16.89 -30.40
N ALA A 17 -36.07 -16.00 -29.43
CA ALA A 17 -35.41 -14.73 -29.67
C ALA A 17 -33.91 -15.02 -29.89
N SER A 18 -33.53 -15.12 -31.15
CA SER A 18 -32.14 -15.17 -31.58
C SER A 18 -31.47 -13.86 -31.18
N PHE A 19 -30.84 -13.84 -30.00
CA PHE A 19 -29.99 -12.75 -29.55
C PHE A 19 -28.75 -12.77 -30.45
N VAL A 20 -28.76 -11.94 -31.50
CA VAL A 20 -27.56 -11.68 -32.31
C VAL A 20 -26.60 -10.92 -31.39
N ALA A 21 -25.67 -11.65 -30.77
CA ALA A 21 -24.53 -11.05 -30.09
C ALA A 21 -23.73 -10.28 -31.15
N ALA A 22 -23.86 -8.96 -31.16
CA ALA A 22 -23.04 -8.11 -32.00
C ALA A 22 -21.57 -8.45 -31.72
N PRO A 23 -20.73 -8.73 -32.74
CA PRO A 23 -19.33 -9.01 -32.53
C PRO A 23 -18.73 -7.83 -31.78
N GLY A 24 -18.24 -8.10 -30.56
CA GLY A 24 -17.60 -7.09 -29.74
C GLY A 24 -16.40 -6.54 -30.51
N THR A 25 -16.53 -5.33 -31.05
CA THR A 25 -15.39 -4.60 -31.60
C THR A 25 -14.42 -4.39 -30.45
N ALA A 26 -13.36 -5.20 -30.42
CA ALA A 26 -12.27 -5.04 -29.48
C ALA A 26 -11.77 -3.60 -29.66
N ALA A 27 -11.97 -2.79 -28.61
CA ALA A 27 -11.75 -1.38 -28.74
C ALA A 27 -10.26 -1.14 -28.96
N GLN A 28 -9.92 -0.42 -30.03
CA GLN A 28 -8.54 -0.22 -30.44
C GLN A 28 -7.73 0.45 -29.31
N PRO A 29 -6.47 0.04 -29.09
CA PRO A 29 -5.62 0.71 -28.12
C PRO A 29 -5.39 2.17 -28.52
N LEU A 30 -5.19 3.05 -27.54
CA LEU A 30 -4.76 4.42 -27.81
C LEU A 30 -3.40 4.39 -28.51
N ALA A 31 -3.27 5.22 -29.55
CA ALA A 31 -2.03 5.38 -30.30
C ALA A 31 -0.94 5.99 -29.41
N ASP A 32 0.30 5.50 -29.54
CA ASP A 32 1.43 5.94 -28.71
C ASP A 32 1.70 7.44 -28.88
N GLU A 33 1.40 8.00 -30.05
CA GLU A 33 1.49 9.44 -30.33
C GLU A 33 0.60 10.26 -29.38
N ILE A 34 -0.57 9.75 -28.99
CA ILE A 34 -1.44 10.44 -28.01
C ILE A 34 -0.89 10.29 -26.59
N VAL A 35 -0.37 9.11 -26.24
CA VAL A 35 0.14 8.80 -24.89
C VAL A 35 1.40 9.60 -24.57
N GLN A 36 2.29 9.78 -25.54
CA GLN A 36 3.58 10.45 -25.38
C GLN A 36 3.55 11.93 -25.78
N ALA A 37 2.45 12.41 -26.37
CA ALA A 37 2.37 13.78 -26.86
C ALA A 37 2.65 14.80 -25.74
N PRO A 38 3.60 15.74 -25.93
CA PRO A 38 3.87 16.79 -24.95
C PRO A 38 2.69 17.74 -24.77
N GLN A 39 1.82 17.84 -25.78
CA GLN A 39 0.58 18.60 -25.77
C GLN A 39 -0.48 17.85 -26.59
N LEU A 40 -1.72 17.85 -26.12
CA LEU A 40 -2.84 17.25 -26.84
C LEU A 40 -3.58 18.31 -27.65
N ASP A 41 -3.61 18.14 -28.97
CA ASP A 41 -4.48 18.93 -29.84
C ASP A 41 -5.96 18.57 -29.66
N ALA A 42 -6.84 19.31 -30.35
CA ALA A 42 -8.28 19.11 -30.23
C ALA A 42 -8.74 17.69 -30.66
N GLN A 43 -8.12 17.13 -31.69
CA GLN A 43 -8.48 15.81 -32.21
C GLN A 43 -8.01 14.70 -31.26
N ALA A 44 -6.76 14.76 -30.79
CA ALA A 44 -6.22 13.84 -29.80
C ALA A 44 -7.03 13.88 -28.49
N ARG A 45 -7.42 15.08 -28.03
CA ARG A 45 -8.27 15.24 -26.85
C ARG A 45 -9.67 14.64 -27.04
N ALA A 46 -10.29 14.82 -28.21
CA ALA A 46 -11.58 14.21 -28.51
C ALA A 46 -11.49 12.68 -28.51
N THR A 47 -10.47 12.11 -29.15
CA THR A 47 -10.19 10.67 -29.17
C THR A 47 -9.98 10.11 -27.76
N LEU A 48 -9.16 10.80 -26.95
CA LEU A 48 -8.91 10.41 -25.56
C LEU A 48 -10.19 10.44 -24.71
N THR A 49 -10.99 11.49 -24.85
CA THR A 49 -12.24 11.65 -24.12
C THR A 49 -13.23 10.55 -24.48
N GLN A 50 -13.38 10.25 -25.76
CA GLN A 50 -14.26 9.16 -26.22
C GLN A 50 -13.77 7.80 -25.69
N TYR A 51 -12.46 7.55 -25.77
CA TYR A 51 -11.84 6.34 -25.23
C TYR A 51 -12.18 6.17 -23.75
N VAL A 52 -11.93 7.19 -22.92
CA VAL A 52 -12.18 7.17 -21.48
C VAL A 52 -13.66 6.96 -21.17
N ARG A 53 -14.58 7.70 -21.82
CA ARG A 53 -16.04 7.59 -21.59
C ARG A 53 -16.57 6.18 -21.83
N GLN A 54 -16.08 5.51 -22.87
CA GLN A 54 -16.46 4.13 -23.15
C GLN A 54 -16.06 3.21 -21.99
N ARG A 55 -14.86 3.38 -21.41
CA ARG A 55 -14.38 2.56 -20.30
C ARG A 55 -15.07 2.91 -18.99
N VAL A 56 -15.42 4.17 -18.76
CA VAL A 56 -16.24 4.58 -17.60
C VAL A 56 -17.58 3.84 -17.63
N THR A 57 -18.24 3.77 -18.79
CA THR A 57 -19.50 3.01 -18.94
C THR A 57 -19.33 1.53 -18.59
N MET A 58 -18.19 0.94 -18.96
CA MET A 58 -17.86 -0.45 -18.62
C MET A 58 -17.56 -0.63 -17.12
N LEU A 59 -16.88 0.31 -16.48
CA LEU A 59 -16.66 0.32 -15.02
C LEU A 59 -17.98 0.42 -14.25
N GLU A 60 -18.93 1.20 -14.75
CA GLU A 60 -20.26 1.38 -14.15
C GLU A 60 -21.17 0.15 -14.31
N SER A 61 -20.90 -0.71 -15.30
CA SER A 61 -21.78 -1.84 -15.63
C SER A 61 -21.94 -2.86 -14.49
N GLY A 62 -20.99 -2.91 -13.55
CA GLY A 62 -20.91 -3.94 -12.50
C GLY A 62 -20.59 -5.34 -13.02
N GLN A 63 -20.49 -5.55 -14.33
CA GLN A 63 -20.15 -6.85 -14.93
C GLN A 63 -18.65 -7.09 -14.79
N THR A 64 -18.26 -8.16 -14.08
CA THR A 64 -16.86 -8.43 -13.71
C THR A 64 -15.90 -8.33 -14.90
N GLU A 65 -16.18 -9.01 -16.00
CA GLU A 65 -15.31 -9.00 -17.18
C GLU A 65 -15.16 -7.60 -17.81
N ALA A 66 -16.27 -6.85 -17.93
CA ALA A 66 -16.26 -5.50 -18.48
C ALA A 66 -15.49 -4.53 -17.59
N VAL A 67 -15.68 -4.61 -16.28
CA VAL A 67 -14.97 -3.78 -15.29
C VAL A 67 -13.46 -4.08 -15.31
N GLU A 68 -13.08 -5.35 -15.32
CA GLU A 68 -11.67 -5.74 -15.36
C GLU A 68 -10.98 -5.32 -16.66
N GLN A 69 -11.68 -5.49 -17.79
CA GLN A 69 -11.21 -5.03 -19.09
C GLN A 69 -11.02 -3.50 -19.10
N ALA A 70 -12.00 -2.75 -18.64
CA ALA A 70 -11.94 -1.29 -18.58
C ALA A 70 -10.80 -0.80 -17.67
N ARG A 71 -10.64 -1.40 -16.48
CA ARG A 71 -9.52 -1.11 -15.57
C ARG A 71 -8.18 -1.36 -16.27
N ARG A 72 -8.01 -2.54 -16.88
CA ARG A 72 -6.75 -2.90 -17.56
C ARG A 72 -6.44 -1.89 -18.67
N GLU A 73 -7.42 -1.56 -19.49
CA GLU A 73 -7.26 -0.63 -20.61
C GLU A 73 -6.95 0.80 -20.15
N LEU A 74 -7.58 1.29 -19.08
CA LEU A 74 -7.29 2.62 -18.52
C LEU A 74 -5.90 2.69 -17.85
N ILE A 75 -5.42 1.60 -17.26
CA ILE A 75 -4.12 1.56 -16.55
C ILE A 75 -2.94 1.31 -17.50
N GLU A 76 -3.15 0.51 -18.55
CA GLU A 76 -2.09 0.04 -19.45
C GLU A 76 -1.18 1.16 -20.00
N PRO A 77 -1.69 2.32 -20.46
CA PRO A 77 -0.84 3.40 -20.96
C PRO A 77 0.20 3.92 -19.95
N PHE A 78 -0.02 3.76 -18.64
CA PHE A 78 0.89 4.23 -17.58
C PHE A 78 1.94 3.19 -17.16
N ARG A 79 1.82 1.94 -17.63
CA ARG A 79 2.67 0.81 -17.25
C ARG A 79 3.39 0.16 -18.43
N ARG A 80 3.02 0.52 -19.66
CA ARG A 80 3.61 -0.03 -20.88
C ARG A 80 5.12 0.22 -20.93
N GLN A 81 5.89 -0.84 -21.13
CA GLN A 81 7.34 -0.74 -21.27
C GLN A 81 7.70 0.02 -22.56
N GLY A 82 8.70 0.89 -22.48
CA GLY A 82 9.15 1.71 -23.61
C GLY A 82 8.24 2.91 -23.95
N VAL A 83 7.07 3.03 -23.32
CA VAL A 83 6.14 4.14 -23.54
C VAL A 83 5.96 4.91 -22.23
N ARG A 84 6.52 6.14 -22.18
CA ARG A 84 6.34 7.06 -21.06
C ARG A 84 5.13 7.95 -21.31
N ALA A 85 4.07 7.79 -20.51
CA ALA A 85 2.91 8.67 -20.52
C ALA A 85 3.31 10.11 -20.18
N SER A 86 2.93 11.06 -21.04
CA SER A 86 3.24 12.48 -20.82
C SER A 86 2.38 13.11 -19.73
N VAL A 87 2.83 14.23 -19.17
CA VAL A 87 2.03 15.05 -18.24
C VAL A 87 0.71 15.48 -18.90
N ALA A 88 0.75 15.91 -20.16
CA ALA A 88 -0.45 16.30 -20.90
C ALA A 88 -1.46 15.15 -21.06
N PHE A 89 -0.97 13.93 -21.30
CA PHE A 89 -1.81 12.74 -21.36
C PHE A 89 -2.46 12.43 -20.01
N ARG A 90 -1.69 12.45 -18.91
CA ARG A 90 -2.21 12.23 -17.54
C ARG A 90 -3.32 13.20 -17.19
N LEU A 91 -3.09 14.49 -17.44
CA LEU A 91 -4.08 15.54 -17.20
C LEU A 91 -5.31 15.36 -18.10
N GLY A 92 -5.12 15.03 -19.38
CA GLY A 92 -6.23 14.75 -20.30
C GLY A 92 -7.10 13.56 -19.88
N VAL A 93 -6.49 12.49 -19.35
CA VAL A 93 -7.23 11.34 -18.79
C VAL A 93 -7.96 11.75 -17.50
N SER A 94 -7.29 12.51 -16.62
CA SER A 94 -7.89 13.03 -15.38
C SER A 94 -9.13 13.87 -15.67
N ASP A 95 -9.01 14.83 -16.58
CA ASP A 95 -10.11 15.71 -17.00
C ASP A 95 -11.27 14.91 -17.60
N ALA A 96 -10.98 13.88 -18.41
CA ALA A 96 -12.00 13.03 -19.00
C ALA A 96 -12.68 12.08 -17.99
N LEU A 97 -11.98 11.73 -16.90
CA LEU A 97 -12.50 10.97 -15.77
C LEU A 97 -13.15 11.86 -14.69
N ALA A 98 -13.04 13.18 -14.80
CA ALA A 98 -13.52 14.11 -13.79
C ALA A 98 -15.02 13.90 -13.51
N GLY A 99 -15.39 13.91 -12.22
CA GLY A 99 -16.73 13.60 -11.73
C GLY A 99 -17.11 12.12 -11.78
N ALA A 100 -16.74 11.38 -12.84
CA ALA A 100 -16.97 9.94 -12.92
C ALA A 100 -16.13 9.18 -11.90
N LEU A 101 -14.84 9.51 -11.76
CA LEU A 101 -13.94 8.87 -10.81
C LEU A 101 -14.42 9.06 -9.36
N GLU A 102 -14.87 10.27 -9.01
CA GLU A 102 -15.43 10.57 -7.69
C GLU A 102 -16.69 9.75 -7.39
N ARG A 103 -17.66 9.75 -8.32
CA ARG A 103 -18.90 8.98 -8.18
C ARG A 103 -18.63 7.48 -8.09
N LEU A 104 -17.71 6.96 -8.92
CA LEU A 104 -17.37 5.54 -8.94
C LEU A 104 -16.63 5.11 -7.67
N ALA A 105 -15.69 5.93 -7.16
CA ALA A 105 -14.97 5.63 -5.93
C ALA A 105 -15.89 5.58 -4.69
N GLN A 106 -17.02 6.30 -4.72
CA GLN A 106 -18.04 6.30 -3.66
C GLN A 106 -19.20 5.33 -3.94
N HIS A 107 -19.07 4.47 -4.96
CA HIS A 107 -20.15 3.57 -5.35
C HIS A 107 -20.46 2.56 -4.23
N GLU A 108 -21.75 2.21 -4.09
CA GLU A 108 -22.23 1.29 -3.05
C GLU A 108 -21.62 -0.13 -3.19
N SER A 109 -21.35 -0.55 -4.42
CA SER A 109 -20.60 -1.78 -4.71
C SER A 109 -19.11 -1.58 -4.49
N ASP A 110 -18.55 -2.32 -3.53
CA ASP A 110 -17.11 -2.39 -3.23
C ASP A 110 -16.28 -2.69 -4.47
N PHE A 111 -16.79 -3.55 -5.35
CA PHE A 111 -16.09 -3.93 -6.57
C PHE A 111 -15.93 -2.73 -7.50
N VAL A 112 -16.97 -1.94 -7.71
CA VAL A 112 -16.92 -0.74 -8.56
C VAL A 112 -16.01 0.32 -7.93
N ALA A 113 -16.18 0.58 -6.64
CA ALA A 113 -15.36 1.53 -5.88
C ALA A 113 -13.87 1.16 -5.90
N ALA A 114 -13.54 -0.09 -5.64
CA ALA A 114 -12.17 -0.59 -5.67
C ALA A 114 -11.52 -0.42 -7.04
N ASN A 115 -12.23 -0.75 -8.12
CA ASN A 115 -11.70 -0.61 -9.47
C ASN A 115 -11.46 0.86 -9.87
N ALA A 116 -12.31 1.78 -9.41
CA ALA A 116 -12.09 3.21 -9.61
C ALA A 116 -10.82 3.69 -8.91
N LEU A 117 -10.59 3.28 -7.65
CA LEU A 117 -9.38 3.64 -6.89
C LEU A 117 -8.09 3.06 -7.49
N LEU A 118 -8.17 1.84 -8.05
CA LEU A 118 -7.06 1.24 -8.79
C LEU A 118 -6.70 2.01 -10.07
N VAL A 119 -7.68 2.67 -10.72
CA VAL A 119 -7.45 3.56 -11.87
C VAL A 119 -6.92 4.92 -11.41
N ALA A 120 -7.38 5.45 -10.27
CA ALA A 120 -6.99 6.77 -9.76
C ALA A 120 -5.49 6.91 -9.53
N GLY A 121 -4.85 5.88 -8.97
CA GLY A 121 -3.43 5.90 -8.61
C GLY A 121 -2.47 6.12 -9.79
N PRO A 122 -2.51 5.28 -10.84
CA PRO A 122 -1.66 5.43 -12.01
C PRO A 122 -1.77 6.77 -12.74
N LEU A 123 -2.85 7.54 -12.57
CA LEU A 123 -2.98 8.89 -13.14
C LEU A 123 -1.89 9.82 -12.60
N ALA A 124 -1.59 9.70 -11.30
CA ALA A 124 -0.67 10.58 -10.58
C ALA A 124 -1.00 12.07 -10.80
N THR A 125 -2.28 12.41 -10.64
CA THR A 125 -2.84 13.78 -10.75
C THR A 125 -3.53 14.18 -9.43
N GLY A 126 -3.86 15.47 -9.29
CA GLY A 126 -4.56 15.98 -8.11
C GLY A 126 -5.93 15.33 -7.88
N ASP A 127 -6.70 15.06 -8.96
CA ASP A 127 -7.98 14.36 -8.85
C ASP A 127 -7.80 12.90 -8.43
N GLY A 128 -6.77 12.23 -8.96
CA GLY A 128 -6.40 10.88 -8.57
C GLY A 128 -6.04 10.81 -7.08
N LEU A 129 -5.23 11.74 -6.59
CA LEU A 129 -4.89 11.87 -5.16
C LEU A 129 -6.15 12.12 -4.30
N THR A 130 -7.04 13.00 -4.74
CA THR A 130 -8.30 13.30 -4.05
C THR A 130 -9.21 12.08 -3.96
N ALA A 131 -9.31 11.29 -5.04
CA ALA A 131 -10.07 10.05 -5.04
C ALA A 131 -9.47 9.01 -4.08
N LEU A 132 -8.15 8.85 -4.06
CA LEU A 132 -7.46 7.96 -3.12
C LEU A 132 -7.67 8.38 -1.66
N GLN A 133 -7.59 9.68 -1.36
CA GLN A 133 -7.83 10.20 -0.01
C GLN A 133 -9.23 9.81 0.47
N ARG A 134 -10.26 10.04 -0.34
CA ARG A 134 -11.63 9.62 -0.03
C ARG A 134 -11.76 8.11 0.12
N GLY A 135 -11.03 7.34 -0.67
CA GLY A 135 -10.97 5.89 -0.56
C GLY A 135 -10.40 5.41 0.78
N PHE A 136 -9.44 6.14 1.37
CA PHE A 136 -8.94 5.85 2.72
C PHE A 136 -9.92 6.25 3.84
N ASP A 137 -10.79 7.22 3.58
CA ASP A 137 -11.85 7.63 4.52
C ASP A 137 -13.11 6.73 4.44
N ASP A 138 -13.17 5.78 3.51
CA ASP A 138 -14.33 4.91 3.31
C ASP A 138 -14.50 3.92 4.49
N PRO A 139 -15.73 3.71 5.00
CA PRO A 139 -15.96 2.79 6.13
C PRO A 139 -15.63 1.32 5.80
N ARG A 140 -15.57 0.92 4.53
CA ARG A 140 -15.39 -0.47 4.09
C ARG A 140 -13.91 -0.81 3.96
N PRO A 141 -13.40 -1.84 4.68
CA PRO A 141 -11.98 -2.22 4.60
C PRO A 141 -11.52 -2.61 3.19
N SER A 142 -12.39 -3.25 2.40
CA SER A 142 -12.13 -3.62 1.00
C SER A 142 -11.79 -2.41 0.12
N VAL A 143 -12.50 -1.29 0.31
CA VAL A 143 -12.30 -0.04 -0.44
C VAL A 143 -11.02 0.67 0.03
N ARG A 144 -10.77 0.73 1.34
CA ARG A 144 -9.50 1.27 1.88
C ARG A 144 -8.29 0.46 1.41
N TYR A 145 -8.40 -0.86 1.33
CA TYR A 145 -7.35 -1.71 0.76
C TYR A 145 -7.11 -1.40 -0.72
N ALA A 146 -8.17 -1.18 -1.50
CA ALA A 146 -8.05 -0.78 -2.90
C ALA A 146 -7.44 0.63 -3.06
N ALA A 147 -7.74 1.56 -2.14
CA ALA A 147 -7.07 2.86 -2.08
C ALA A 147 -5.57 2.69 -1.83
N ALA A 148 -5.17 1.80 -0.92
CA ALA A 148 -3.75 1.47 -0.71
C ALA A 148 -3.10 0.89 -1.98
N ALA A 149 -3.76 -0.04 -2.67
CA ALA A 149 -3.26 -0.61 -3.91
C ALA A 149 -3.14 0.43 -5.04
N GLY A 150 -4.10 1.35 -5.16
CA GLY A 150 -4.02 2.49 -6.07
C GLY A 150 -2.86 3.43 -5.70
N ALA A 151 -2.73 3.77 -4.42
CA ALA A 151 -1.65 4.62 -3.93
C ALA A 151 -0.26 4.01 -4.15
N ALA A 152 -0.12 2.68 -4.18
CA ALA A 152 1.13 2.03 -4.57
C ALA A 152 1.57 2.43 -5.99
N ALA A 153 0.64 2.52 -6.94
CA ALA A 153 0.93 2.97 -8.30
C ALA A 153 1.23 4.48 -8.38
N LEU A 154 0.59 5.29 -7.51
CA LEU A 154 0.93 6.71 -7.35
C LEU A 154 2.37 6.87 -6.85
N VAL A 155 2.76 6.15 -5.81
CA VAL A 155 4.13 6.19 -5.26
C VAL A 155 5.16 5.72 -6.28
N GLU A 156 4.82 4.71 -7.09
CA GLU A 156 5.69 4.26 -8.19
C GLU A 156 5.83 5.32 -9.31
N ALA A 157 4.78 6.12 -9.58
CA ALA A 157 4.89 7.24 -10.51
C ALA A 157 5.77 8.37 -9.93
N LEU A 158 5.57 8.73 -8.67
CA LEU A 158 6.39 9.72 -7.96
C LEU A 158 7.87 9.30 -7.90
N ALA A 159 8.14 8.03 -7.58
CA ALA A 159 9.50 7.50 -7.49
C ALA A 159 10.27 7.54 -8.82
N ARG A 160 9.56 7.56 -9.95
CA ARG A 160 10.10 7.66 -11.31
C ARG A 160 10.11 9.11 -11.84
N GLY A 161 9.58 10.08 -11.09
CA GLY A 161 9.36 11.43 -11.58
C GLY A 161 8.43 11.47 -12.81
N ASP A 162 7.47 10.54 -12.88
CA ASP A 162 6.52 10.39 -13.97
C ASP A 162 5.18 11.06 -13.68
N ASP A 163 4.99 11.67 -12.52
CA ASP A 163 3.72 12.22 -12.09
C ASP A 163 3.37 13.57 -12.75
N ALA A 164 2.13 14.00 -12.54
CA ALA A 164 1.62 15.31 -12.92
C ALA A 164 1.17 16.11 -11.68
N LEU A 165 1.81 15.86 -10.53
CA LEU A 165 1.51 16.55 -9.28
C LEU A 165 2.47 17.74 -9.09
N PRO A 166 1.96 18.90 -8.65
CA PRO A 166 2.81 19.91 -8.03
C PRO A 166 3.52 19.34 -6.79
N GLU A 167 4.72 19.84 -6.49
CA GLU A 167 5.53 19.39 -5.35
C GLU A 167 4.76 19.36 -4.01
N ALA A 168 3.95 20.38 -3.74
CA ALA A 168 3.11 20.44 -2.54
C ALA A 168 2.10 19.28 -2.46
N GLN A 169 1.54 18.84 -3.59
CA GLN A 169 0.62 17.71 -3.64
C GLN A 169 1.35 16.36 -3.56
N ALA A 170 2.57 16.26 -4.08
CA ALA A 170 3.43 15.10 -3.87
C ALA A 170 3.74 14.92 -2.36
N ALA A 171 4.08 16.01 -1.66
CA ALA A 171 4.26 16.01 -0.21
C ALA A 171 2.96 15.65 0.54
N GLN A 172 1.81 16.13 0.07
CA GLN A 172 0.49 15.75 0.59
C GLN A 172 0.25 14.24 0.44
N ALA A 173 0.62 13.63 -0.68
CA ALA A 173 0.47 12.18 -0.89
C ALA A 173 1.27 11.35 0.13
N VAL A 174 2.50 11.79 0.43
CA VAL A 174 3.33 11.17 1.49
C VAL A 174 2.65 11.29 2.86
N SER A 175 2.14 12.48 3.19
CA SER A 175 1.43 12.74 4.45
C SER A 175 0.16 11.90 4.57
N MET A 176 -0.64 11.82 3.51
CA MET A 176 -1.88 11.03 3.44
C MET A 176 -1.61 9.56 3.76
N LEU A 177 -0.58 8.94 3.15
CA LEU A 177 -0.23 7.54 3.41
C LEU A 177 0.23 7.31 4.87
N GLY A 178 1.03 8.23 5.42
CA GLY A 178 1.44 8.16 6.82
C GLY A 178 0.24 8.26 7.78
N GLN A 179 -0.71 9.15 7.50
CA GLN A 179 -1.94 9.32 8.28
C GLN A 179 -2.85 8.08 8.17
N ALA A 180 -3.06 7.56 6.95
CA ALA A 180 -3.84 6.35 6.71
C ALA A 180 -3.24 5.16 7.48
N LEU A 181 -1.92 4.95 7.39
CA LEU A 181 -1.23 3.89 8.13
C LEU A 181 -1.38 4.07 9.65
N ALA A 182 -1.29 5.31 10.14
CA ALA A 182 -1.41 5.61 11.56
C ALA A 182 -2.84 5.50 12.10
N ALA A 183 -3.87 5.60 11.26
CA ALA A 183 -5.27 5.53 11.69
C ALA A 183 -5.91 4.15 11.46
N GLU A 184 -5.37 3.33 10.57
CA GLU A 184 -6.05 2.12 10.10
C GLU A 184 -6.21 1.03 11.18
N PRO A 185 -7.45 0.58 11.48
CA PRO A 185 -7.70 -0.52 12.39
C PRO A 185 -7.56 -1.92 11.76
N ASP A 186 -7.72 -2.07 10.44
CA ASP A 186 -7.67 -3.36 9.77
C ASP A 186 -6.21 -3.76 9.41
N PRO A 187 -5.70 -4.89 9.91
CA PRO A 187 -4.31 -5.29 9.66
C PRO A 187 -4.00 -5.63 8.19
N VAL A 188 -4.99 -6.03 7.39
CA VAL A 188 -4.84 -6.26 5.95
C VAL A 188 -4.66 -4.93 5.22
N VAL A 189 -5.44 -3.92 5.59
CA VAL A 189 -5.30 -2.58 5.04
C VAL A 189 -3.95 -1.96 5.45
N VAL A 190 -3.51 -2.16 6.70
CA VAL A 190 -2.15 -1.79 7.16
C VAL A 190 -1.07 -2.41 6.25
N ASP A 191 -1.14 -3.71 5.94
CA ASP A 191 -0.19 -4.36 5.03
C ASP A 191 -0.22 -3.76 3.61
N GLY A 192 -1.41 -3.40 3.12
CA GLY A 192 -1.62 -2.71 1.86
C GLY A 192 -0.96 -1.33 1.82
N VAL A 193 -1.13 -0.53 2.88
CA VAL A 193 -0.52 0.81 2.97
C VAL A 193 1.00 0.71 3.08
N VAL A 194 1.52 -0.23 3.89
CA VAL A 194 2.96 -0.52 3.93
C VAL A 194 3.47 -0.92 2.55
N LEU A 195 2.77 -1.80 1.82
CA LEU A 195 3.15 -2.16 0.45
C LEU A 195 3.26 -0.93 -0.45
N ALA A 196 2.29 -0.02 -0.38
CA ALA A 196 2.27 1.21 -1.15
C ALA A 196 3.48 2.10 -0.84
N MET A 197 3.73 2.39 0.44
CA MET A 197 4.84 3.24 0.86
C MET A 197 6.20 2.63 0.46
N THR A 198 6.35 1.30 0.49
CA THR A 198 7.60 0.62 0.12
C THR A 198 7.92 0.66 -1.37
N ARG A 199 6.99 1.10 -2.22
CA ARG A 199 7.28 1.33 -3.65
C ARG A 199 8.29 2.44 -3.89
N VAL A 200 8.52 3.30 -2.90
CA VAL A 200 9.54 4.34 -2.95
C VAL A 200 10.97 3.80 -2.82
N VAL A 201 11.15 2.55 -2.40
CA VAL A 201 12.49 1.98 -2.17
C VAL A 201 13.22 1.80 -3.51
N GLY A 202 14.31 2.54 -3.68
CA GLY A 202 15.06 2.60 -4.94
C GLY A 202 14.61 3.74 -5.86
N ALA A 203 13.79 4.68 -5.37
CA ALA A 203 13.52 5.93 -6.07
C ALA A 203 14.83 6.70 -6.33
N GLU A 204 14.87 7.43 -7.46
CA GLU A 204 16.00 8.30 -7.79
C GLU A 204 16.07 9.51 -6.84
N ASP A 205 14.90 10.00 -6.41
CA ASP A 205 14.78 11.04 -5.40
C ASP A 205 14.93 10.47 -3.98
N ALA A 206 16.13 10.65 -3.42
CA ALA A 206 16.43 10.23 -2.05
C ALA A 206 15.60 10.98 -1.00
N ALA A 207 15.24 12.24 -1.24
CA ALA A 207 14.45 13.04 -0.29
C ALA A 207 13.01 12.51 -0.21
N LEU A 208 12.41 12.20 -1.35
CA LEU A 208 11.12 11.51 -1.41
C LEU A 208 11.18 10.15 -0.70
N GLN A 209 12.22 9.35 -0.97
CA GLN A 209 12.41 8.05 -0.33
C GLN A 209 12.48 8.16 1.20
N PHE A 210 13.35 9.01 1.73
CA PHE A 210 13.51 9.15 3.18
C PHE A 210 12.27 9.75 3.83
N SER A 211 11.64 10.77 3.21
CA SER A 211 10.39 11.35 3.73
C SER A 211 9.29 10.29 3.89
N MET A 212 9.07 9.46 2.86
CA MET A 212 8.07 8.39 2.90
C MET A 212 8.42 7.32 3.95
N LEU A 213 9.66 6.85 3.99
CA LEU A 213 10.06 5.80 4.92
C LEU A 213 10.05 6.29 6.38
N THR A 214 10.43 7.55 6.64
CA THR A 214 10.32 8.18 7.97
C THR A 214 8.87 8.19 8.45
N ARG A 215 7.91 8.58 7.59
CA ARG A 215 6.48 8.54 7.91
C ARG A 215 5.98 7.12 8.15
N MET A 216 6.43 6.16 7.36
CA MET A 216 6.10 4.74 7.55
C MET A 216 6.59 4.24 8.91
N CYS A 217 7.84 4.54 9.28
CA CYS A 217 8.41 4.17 10.58
C CYS A 217 7.61 4.75 11.75
N GLN A 218 7.28 6.05 11.70
CA GLN A 218 6.47 6.73 12.72
C GLN A 218 5.10 6.06 12.90
N ALA A 219 4.38 5.85 11.80
CA ALA A 219 3.05 5.26 11.82
C ALA A 219 3.07 3.80 12.28
N MET A 220 4.06 3.02 11.85
CA MET A 220 4.23 1.62 12.28
C MET A 220 4.58 1.50 13.76
N ALA A 221 5.42 2.39 14.30
CA ALA A 221 5.71 2.39 15.73
C ALA A 221 4.43 2.57 16.57
N GLY A 222 3.56 3.50 16.17
CA GLY A 222 2.24 3.69 16.80
C GLY A 222 1.29 2.50 16.63
N GLN A 223 1.26 1.87 15.46
CA GLN A 223 0.49 0.64 15.22
C GLN A 223 0.94 -0.52 16.13
N VAL A 224 2.26 -0.73 16.24
CA VAL A 224 2.84 -1.77 17.10
C VAL A 224 2.48 -1.51 18.56
N GLN A 225 2.61 -0.28 19.04
CA GLN A 225 2.28 0.08 20.42
C GLN A 225 0.80 -0.21 20.75
N ARG A 226 -0.13 0.19 19.88
CA ARG A 226 -1.57 -0.07 20.08
C ARG A 226 -1.89 -1.57 20.08
N ARG A 227 -1.30 -2.33 19.15
CA ARG A 227 -1.58 -3.77 19.02
C ARG A 227 -0.88 -4.63 20.04
N ARG A 228 0.23 -4.17 20.63
CA ARG A 228 0.88 -4.85 21.77
C ARG A 228 -0.10 -5.04 22.93
N GLN A 229 -1.02 -4.11 23.14
CA GLN A 229 -2.03 -4.17 24.21
C GLN A 229 -3.21 -5.11 23.88
N ALA A 230 -3.44 -5.37 22.59
CA ALA A 230 -4.57 -6.16 22.09
C ALA A 230 -4.05 -7.32 21.23
N LEU A 231 -3.26 -8.21 21.83
CA LEU A 231 -2.74 -9.42 21.19
C LEU A 231 -3.91 -10.34 20.77
N ASP A 232 -4.55 -10.01 19.66
CA ASP A 232 -5.75 -10.64 19.14
C ASP A 232 -5.46 -11.73 18.10
N GLU A 233 -6.51 -12.43 17.67
CA GLU A 233 -6.44 -13.47 16.63
C GLU A 233 -5.94 -12.93 15.28
N HIS A 234 -6.02 -11.62 15.04
CA HIS A 234 -5.57 -10.96 13.83
C HIS A 234 -4.09 -10.55 13.87
N ALA A 235 -3.37 -10.80 14.97
CA ALA A 235 -1.96 -10.49 15.10
C ALA A 235 -1.11 -11.08 13.96
N ALA A 236 -1.45 -12.28 13.48
CA ALA A 236 -0.73 -12.93 12.38
C ALA A 236 -0.78 -12.14 11.05
N LEU A 237 -1.86 -11.41 10.79
CA LEU A 237 -1.98 -10.55 9.60
C LEU A 237 -1.11 -9.30 9.76
N PHE A 238 -1.14 -8.68 10.94
CA PHE A 238 -0.30 -7.54 11.26
C PHE A 238 1.21 -7.87 11.23
N GLU A 239 1.60 -9.06 11.70
CA GLU A 239 2.98 -9.55 11.65
C GLU A 239 3.54 -9.52 10.22
N ARG A 240 2.72 -9.78 9.18
CA ARG A 240 3.15 -9.68 7.77
C ARG A 240 3.52 -8.25 7.39
N ALA A 241 2.69 -7.28 7.77
CA ALA A 241 2.96 -5.87 7.56
C ALA A 241 4.25 -5.43 8.28
N LEU A 242 4.45 -5.90 9.51
CA LEU A 242 5.64 -5.58 10.31
C LEU A 242 6.92 -6.16 9.70
N VAL A 243 6.90 -7.43 9.28
CA VAL A 243 8.02 -8.05 8.55
C VAL A 243 8.37 -7.23 7.31
N ARG A 244 7.36 -6.82 6.53
CA ARG A 244 7.57 -6.01 5.31
C ARG A 244 8.14 -4.63 5.63
N ALA A 245 7.57 -3.93 6.60
CA ALA A 245 8.03 -2.60 7.00
C ALA A 245 9.51 -2.62 7.42
N VAL A 246 9.87 -3.49 8.37
CA VAL A 246 11.25 -3.61 8.88
C VAL A 246 12.21 -4.03 7.77
N SER A 247 11.83 -4.99 6.94
CA SER A 247 12.67 -5.45 5.82
C SER A 247 12.91 -4.37 4.77
N SER A 248 11.91 -3.52 4.50
CA SER A 248 12.02 -2.42 3.55
C SER A 248 12.88 -1.27 4.09
N VAL A 249 12.76 -0.95 5.38
CA VAL A 249 13.60 0.05 6.07
C VAL A 249 15.07 -0.38 6.11
N ARG A 250 15.36 -1.68 6.21
CA ARG A 250 16.73 -2.22 6.16
C ARG A 250 17.43 -1.95 4.82
N ARG A 251 16.71 -1.89 3.70
CA ARG A 251 17.33 -1.80 2.36
C ARG A 251 18.09 -0.49 2.11
N PRO A 252 17.55 0.71 2.40
CA PRO A 252 18.30 1.96 2.29
C PRO A 252 19.62 1.96 3.07
N PHE A 253 19.62 1.46 4.31
CA PHE A 253 20.83 1.33 5.13
C PHE A 253 21.94 0.52 4.44
N LEU A 254 21.58 -0.57 3.76
CA LEU A 254 22.55 -1.40 3.05
C LEU A 254 23.06 -0.79 1.74
N ARG A 255 22.29 0.13 1.12
CA ARG A 255 22.63 0.72 -0.19
C ARG A 255 23.31 2.08 -0.08
N LEU A 256 22.97 2.87 0.95
CA LEU A 256 23.32 4.28 1.08
C LEU A 256 24.20 4.55 2.31
N ALA A 257 25.08 3.60 2.66
CA ALA A 257 25.97 3.72 3.82
C ALA A 257 26.69 5.08 3.84
N GLY A 258 26.59 5.82 4.96
CA GLY A 258 27.16 7.16 5.12
C GLY A 258 26.37 8.33 4.50
N SER A 259 25.20 8.09 3.90
CA SER A 259 24.28 9.14 3.38
C SER A 259 22.85 8.97 3.88
N ILE A 260 22.71 8.35 5.04
CA ILE A 260 21.41 8.11 5.66
C ILE A 260 20.91 9.39 6.33
N ASP A 261 19.68 9.77 6.02
CA ASP A 261 19.00 10.88 6.70
C ASP A 261 18.87 10.60 8.21
N ARG A 262 19.19 11.61 9.02
CA ARG A 262 19.23 11.49 10.48
C ARG A 262 17.84 11.19 11.06
N ASP A 263 16.82 11.88 10.57
CA ASP A 263 15.46 11.71 11.06
C ASP A 263 14.93 10.32 10.70
N PHE A 264 15.20 9.87 9.47
CA PHE A 264 14.92 8.49 9.08
C PHE A 264 15.61 7.47 9.99
N ALA A 265 16.89 7.64 10.32
CA ALA A 265 17.61 6.72 11.18
C ALA A 265 17.02 6.66 12.61
N LEU A 266 16.62 7.81 13.17
CA LEU A 266 15.96 7.87 14.48
C LEU A 266 14.61 7.15 14.46
N GLN A 267 13.78 7.39 13.45
CA GLN A 267 12.46 6.75 13.35
C GLN A 267 12.55 5.26 13.03
N ALA A 268 13.51 4.85 12.21
CA ALA A 268 13.79 3.44 11.93
C ALA A 268 14.20 2.67 13.21
N ALA A 269 15.02 3.28 14.06
CA ALA A 269 15.39 2.73 15.35
C ALA A 269 14.18 2.63 16.29
N ALA A 270 13.35 3.69 16.37
CA ALA A 270 12.12 3.69 17.18
C ALA A 270 11.18 2.53 16.81
N MET A 271 10.84 2.43 15.51
CA MET A 271 9.99 1.38 14.98
C MET A 271 10.57 -0.02 15.26
N SER A 272 11.88 -0.20 15.08
CA SER A 272 12.55 -1.48 15.27
C SER A 272 12.62 -1.88 16.75
N GLY A 273 12.81 -0.93 17.67
CA GLY A 273 12.70 -1.15 19.11
C GLY A 273 11.30 -1.62 19.51
N GLN A 274 10.25 -0.96 18.98
CA GLN A 274 8.86 -1.40 19.19
C GLN A 274 8.61 -2.80 18.60
N ALA A 275 9.16 -3.11 17.42
CA ALA A 275 9.04 -4.42 16.81
C ALA A 275 9.67 -5.53 17.67
N LEU A 276 10.86 -5.30 18.26
CA LEU A 276 11.48 -6.25 19.19
C LEU A 276 10.61 -6.48 20.44
N ARG A 277 10.05 -5.41 21.01
CA ARG A 277 9.13 -5.50 22.15
C ARG A 277 7.86 -6.27 21.80
N PHE A 278 7.32 -6.06 20.62
CA PHE A 278 6.17 -6.82 20.12
C PHE A 278 6.51 -8.30 19.97
N ALA A 279 7.69 -8.63 19.43
CA ALA A 279 8.16 -10.01 19.36
C ALA A 279 8.21 -10.67 20.74
N LEU A 280 8.74 -9.98 21.74
CA LEU A 280 8.82 -10.52 23.10
C LEU A 280 7.43 -10.72 23.70
N ALA A 281 6.54 -9.74 23.59
CA ALA A 281 5.16 -9.85 24.08
C ALA A 281 4.41 -11.02 23.41
N ARG A 282 4.57 -11.19 22.09
CA ARG A 282 4.02 -12.33 21.35
C ARG A 282 4.55 -13.67 21.88
N TRP A 283 5.86 -13.76 22.11
CA TRP A 283 6.47 -14.97 22.67
C TRP A 283 5.93 -15.28 24.07
N GLU A 284 5.93 -14.29 24.96
CA GLU A 284 5.54 -14.46 26.37
C GLU A 284 4.05 -14.75 26.54
N SER A 285 3.20 -14.29 25.62
CA SER A 285 1.79 -14.67 25.59
C SER A 285 1.53 -16.14 25.26
N GLY A 286 2.56 -16.90 24.86
CA GLY A 286 2.42 -18.29 24.42
C GLY A 286 1.77 -18.44 23.05
N ALA A 287 1.53 -17.34 22.33
CA ALA A 287 0.87 -17.34 21.03
C ALA A 287 1.78 -17.75 19.86
N VAL A 288 2.93 -18.35 20.17
CA VAL A 288 3.80 -19.03 19.20
C VAL A 288 3.38 -20.50 19.14
N ASP A 289 2.21 -20.72 18.57
CA ASP A 289 1.53 -22.02 18.50
C ASP A 289 1.96 -22.87 17.29
N SER A 290 2.53 -22.22 16.28
CA SER A 290 2.87 -22.83 15.00
C SER A 290 4.27 -22.45 14.54
N SER A 291 4.89 -23.36 13.77
CA SER A 291 6.18 -23.12 13.12
C SER A 291 6.17 -21.86 12.25
N GLN A 292 5.02 -21.53 11.66
CA GLN A 292 4.87 -20.35 10.82
C GLN A 292 4.88 -19.06 11.64
N THR A 293 4.21 -19.03 12.80
CA THR A 293 4.26 -17.89 13.73
C THR A 293 5.68 -17.69 14.26
N GLN A 294 6.35 -18.77 14.66
CA GLN A 294 7.75 -18.75 15.06
C GLN A 294 8.67 -18.16 13.97
N GLN A 295 8.54 -18.64 12.73
CA GLN A 295 9.33 -18.15 11.60
C GLN A 295 9.12 -16.66 11.33
N ARG A 296 7.87 -16.15 11.44
CA ARG A 296 7.59 -14.72 11.28
C ARG A 296 8.21 -13.91 12.40
N LEU A 297 8.05 -14.35 13.65
CA LEU A 297 8.64 -13.72 14.83
C LEU A 297 10.17 -13.60 14.68
N ASP A 298 10.83 -14.71 14.35
CA ASP A 298 12.27 -14.74 14.11
C ASP A 298 12.67 -13.77 13.00
N ALA A 299 11.92 -13.75 11.89
CA ALA A 299 12.22 -12.91 10.74
C ALA A 299 12.18 -11.41 11.08
N TYR A 300 11.10 -10.91 11.70
CA TYR A 300 11.05 -9.48 12.02
C TYR A 300 11.90 -9.10 13.23
N ALA A 301 12.10 -9.98 14.22
CA ALA A 301 12.97 -9.68 15.36
C ALA A 301 14.43 -9.51 14.91
N LYS A 302 14.94 -10.44 14.10
CA LYS A 302 16.30 -10.36 13.55
C LYS A 302 16.48 -9.17 12.60
N ALA A 303 15.47 -8.92 11.75
CA ALA A 303 15.50 -7.76 10.87
C ALA A 303 15.48 -6.44 11.67
N ALA A 304 14.72 -6.37 12.76
CA ALA A 304 14.64 -5.20 13.62
C ALA A 304 15.96 -4.95 14.35
N GLU A 305 16.59 -5.98 14.91
CA GLU A 305 17.93 -5.84 15.51
C GLU A 305 18.95 -5.39 14.47
N THR A 306 18.90 -5.92 13.25
CA THR A 306 19.81 -5.48 12.18
C THR A 306 19.63 -3.98 11.88
N VAL A 307 18.39 -3.49 11.80
CA VAL A 307 18.12 -2.05 11.60
C VAL A 307 18.63 -1.23 12.77
N LEU A 308 18.47 -1.70 14.01
CA LEU A 308 18.96 -1.02 15.21
C LEU A 308 20.49 -0.88 15.21
N ILE A 309 21.22 -1.95 14.90
CA ILE A 309 22.69 -1.95 14.82
C ILE A 309 23.17 -0.94 13.78
N ILE A 310 22.60 -0.98 12.57
CA ILE A 310 23.05 -0.10 11.48
C ILE A 310 22.67 1.36 11.79
N ALA A 311 21.43 1.62 12.22
CA ALA A 311 20.99 2.96 12.59
C ALA A 311 21.84 3.55 13.72
N HIS A 312 22.22 2.73 14.71
CA HIS A 312 23.13 3.15 15.77
C HIS A 312 24.52 3.51 15.24
N GLY A 313 25.10 2.64 14.41
CA GLY A 313 26.40 2.88 13.79
C GLY A 313 26.44 4.17 12.97
N GLU A 314 25.40 4.42 12.18
CA GLU A 314 25.26 5.66 11.39
C GLU A 314 25.16 6.91 12.29
N LEU A 315 24.41 6.83 13.40
CA LEU A 315 24.15 7.97 14.27
C LEU A 315 25.30 8.28 15.25
N THR A 316 26.04 7.28 15.70
CA THR A 316 27.06 7.43 16.77
C THR A 316 28.49 7.13 16.34
N ARG A 317 28.68 6.53 15.15
CA ARG A 317 29.96 5.97 14.68
C ARG A 317 30.53 4.89 15.61
N ARG A 318 29.66 4.20 16.36
CA ARG A 318 30.03 3.06 17.21
C ARG A 318 29.49 1.77 16.64
N GLU A 319 30.29 0.72 16.72
CA GLU A 319 29.86 -0.61 16.31
C GLU A 319 29.10 -1.30 17.46
N GLU A 320 27.95 -1.86 17.13
CA GLU A 320 27.19 -2.74 18.02
C GLU A 320 27.26 -4.18 17.52
N ARG A 321 27.32 -5.13 18.46
CA ARG A 321 27.33 -6.56 18.13
C ARG A 321 25.90 -7.10 18.16
N ALA A 322 25.57 -7.92 17.16
CA ALA A 322 24.31 -8.65 17.16
C ALA A 322 24.19 -9.57 18.37
N LEU A 323 23.04 -9.52 19.05
CA LEU A 323 22.70 -10.39 20.16
C LEU A 323 21.83 -11.56 19.71
N LEU A 324 21.09 -11.40 18.62
CA LEU A 324 20.32 -12.47 17.99
C LEU A 324 21.16 -13.22 16.95
N PRO A 325 20.97 -14.54 16.80
CA PRO A 325 21.71 -15.32 15.83
C PRO A 325 21.25 -15.00 14.41
N ALA A 326 22.20 -14.85 13.48
CA ALA A 326 21.90 -14.63 12.07
C ALA A 326 21.05 -15.76 11.47
N GLU A 327 21.35 -17.01 11.85
CA GLU A 327 20.69 -18.23 11.37
C GLU A 327 20.10 -19.04 12.53
N GLY A 328 19.18 -19.95 12.22
CA GLY A 328 18.54 -20.83 13.22
C GLY A 328 17.39 -20.19 13.99
N ALA A 329 16.74 -20.98 14.84
CA ALA A 329 15.61 -20.52 15.65
C ALA A 329 16.08 -19.61 16.78
N LEU A 330 15.33 -18.55 17.04
CA LEU A 330 15.53 -17.66 18.18
C LEU A 330 15.20 -18.42 19.48
N SER A 331 15.86 -18.08 20.60
CA SER A 331 15.38 -18.46 21.94
C SER A 331 14.77 -17.27 22.67
N LEU A 332 13.82 -17.54 23.58
CA LEU A 332 13.22 -16.50 24.43
C LEU A 332 14.28 -15.74 25.24
N GLU A 333 15.33 -16.42 25.70
CA GLU A 333 16.41 -15.78 26.47
C GLU A 333 17.22 -14.80 25.59
N GLN A 334 17.53 -15.20 24.35
CA GLN A 334 18.19 -14.31 23.38
C GLN A 334 17.33 -13.08 23.11
N LEU A 335 16.03 -13.29 22.88
CA LEU A 335 15.09 -12.19 22.64
C LEU A 335 14.99 -11.23 23.84
N ARG A 336 14.85 -11.76 25.07
CA ARG A 336 14.83 -10.95 26.29
C ARG A 336 16.11 -10.12 26.45
N ARG A 337 17.27 -10.72 26.18
CA ARG A 337 18.57 -10.04 26.23
C ARG A 337 18.64 -8.90 25.22
N ALA A 338 18.26 -9.16 23.97
CA ALA A 338 18.24 -8.14 22.92
C ALA A 338 17.27 -7.00 23.27
N VAL A 339 16.05 -7.32 23.69
CA VAL A 339 15.05 -6.33 24.10
C VAL A 339 15.54 -5.48 25.28
N SER A 340 16.11 -6.10 26.31
CA SER A 340 16.65 -5.38 27.47
C SER A 340 17.81 -4.46 27.08
N HIS A 341 18.69 -4.91 26.17
CA HIS A 341 19.81 -4.11 25.69
C HIS A 341 19.34 -2.89 24.88
N TRP A 342 18.40 -3.07 23.96
CA TRP A 342 17.97 -1.98 23.09
C TRP A 342 16.96 -1.04 23.74
N THR A 343 15.99 -1.57 24.48
CA THR A 343 14.78 -0.84 24.91
C THR A 343 14.52 -0.90 26.42
N GLY A 344 15.43 -1.47 27.22
CA GLY A 344 15.33 -1.47 28.68
C GLY A 344 15.46 -0.06 29.27
N PRO A 345 15.25 0.12 30.59
CA PRO A 345 15.39 1.43 31.24
C PRO A 345 16.75 2.10 30.98
N ASN A 346 17.82 1.29 30.94
CA ASN A 346 19.19 1.71 30.61
C ASN A 346 19.60 1.21 29.20
N GLY A 347 18.63 1.01 28.31
CA GLY A 347 18.86 0.48 26.98
C GLY A 347 19.44 1.53 26.03
N VAL A 348 19.98 1.09 24.90
CA VAL A 348 20.61 1.98 23.91
C VAL A 348 19.65 3.08 23.42
N LEU A 349 18.37 2.77 23.21
CA LEU A 349 17.38 3.74 22.72
C LEU A 349 16.93 4.77 23.77
N THR A 350 17.20 4.56 25.06
CA THR A 350 16.87 5.54 26.11
C THR A 350 17.98 6.58 26.29
N GLY A 351 19.18 6.31 25.77
CA GLY A 351 20.30 7.25 25.75
C GLY A 351 20.40 8.11 24.48
N PRO A 352 21.34 9.07 24.45
CA PRO A 352 21.65 9.82 23.24
C PRO A 352 22.14 8.90 22.10
N PRO A 353 21.78 9.18 20.83
CA PRO A 353 21.07 10.36 20.35
C PRO A 353 19.53 10.22 20.34
N TYR A 354 18.99 9.09 20.75
CA TYR A 354 17.57 8.77 20.64
C TYR A 354 16.72 9.45 21.73
N ASN A 355 17.18 9.37 22.98
CA ASN A 355 16.48 9.90 24.16
C ASN A 355 15.00 9.50 24.22
N MET A 356 14.67 8.26 23.84
CA MET A 356 13.29 7.77 23.87
C MET A 356 12.86 7.48 25.30
N ASP A 357 11.61 7.77 25.64
CA ASP A 357 11.07 7.47 26.97
C ASP A 357 10.99 5.94 27.16
N PRO A 358 11.64 5.36 28.18
CA PRO A 358 11.53 3.93 28.47
C PRO A 358 10.07 3.44 28.59
N ALA A 359 9.14 4.31 28.99
CA ALA A 359 7.72 4.01 29.10
C ALA A 359 7.05 3.72 27.74
N GLU A 360 7.59 4.22 26.62
CA GLU A 360 7.08 3.89 25.29
C GLU A 360 7.26 2.39 24.96
N PHE A 361 8.24 1.74 25.58
CA PHE A 361 8.56 0.33 25.37
C PHE A 361 7.94 -0.63 26.40
N GLN A 362 7.35 -0.11 27.48
CA GLN A 362 6.63 -0.88 28.49
C GLN A 362 5.17 -1.06 28.08
#